data_AF-A0AB34SFA2-F1
#
_entry.id   AF-A0AB34SFA2-F1
#
_cell.length_a   1.000
_cell.length_b   1.000
_cell.length_c   1.000
_cell.angle_alpha   90.00
_cell.angle_beta   90.00
_cell.angle_gamma   90.00
#
_symmetry.space_group_name_H-M   'P 1'
#
loop_
_entity.id
_entity.type
_entity.pdbx_description
1 polymer ?
#
loop_
_entity_poly.entity_id
_entity_poly.type
_entity_poly.pdbx_seq_one_letter_code
_entity_poly.pdbx_strand_id
1 'polypeptide(L)'
;MKINIGEYQITTDTLQFVVNKKTTIKKSRFTKAENIGKEVFKPIAYCTAFESALKFIPQDVLRCNDEILVISEKLEQIKGIIKEIPQPIKIEVEKIVYRDKKNEGEEID
;
A
#
# COMPACT_ATOMS: atom_id res chain seq x y z
N MET A 1 1.01 -29.12 2.43
CA MET A 1 2.20 -28.26 2.15
C MET A 1 2.63 -27.54 3.42
N LYS A 2 3.93 -27.48 3.68
CA LYS A 2 4.53 -26.74 4.79
C LYS A 2 5.88 -26.18 4.36
N ILE A 3 6.06 -24.86 4.46
CA ILE A 3 7.30 -24.16 4.11
C ILE A 3 7.73 -23.31 5.30
N ASN A 4 9.01 -23.39 5.68
CA ASN A 4 9.60 -22.53 6.71
C ASN A 4 10.48 -21.46 6.05
N ILE A 5 10.35 -20.22 6.49
CA ILE A 5 11.08 -19.06 5.97
C ILE A 5 11.52 -18.21 7.17
N GLY A 6 12.72 -18.45 7.69
CA GLY A 6 13.21 -17.79 8.90
C GLY A 6 12.24 -17.99 10.08
N GLU A 7 11.69 -16.89 10.61
CA GLU A 7 10.69 -16.90 11.69
C GLU A 7 9.26 -17.18 11.22
N TYR A 8 9.04 -17.36 9.92
CA TYR A 8 7.73 -17.56 9.33
C TYR A 8 7.53 -19.00 8.87
N GLN A 9 6.27 -19.43 8.85
CA GLN A 9 5.86 -20.73 8.35
C GLN A 9 4.56 -20.63 7.57
N ILE A 10 4.60 -21.02 6.30
CA ILE A 10 3.40 -21.14 5.46
C ILE A 10 2.93 -22.60 5.50
N THR A 11 1.71 -22.81 5.97
CA THR A 11 1.01 -24.09 5.89
C THR A 11 -0.16 -23.97 4.95
N THR A 12 -0.51 -25.03 4.22
CA THR A 12 -1.78 -25.06 3.49
C THR A 12 -2.79 -25.87 4.28
N ASP A 13 -3.99 -25.33 4.38
CA ASP A 13 -5.21 -26.08 4.68
C ASP A 13 -5.89 -26.44 3.33
N THR A 14 -7.03 -27.13 3.37
CA THR A 14 -7.83 -27.53 2.20
C THR A 14 -8.30 -26.34 1.36
N LEU A 15 -8.51 -25.17 1.97
CA LEU A 15 -9.08 -23.99 1.30
C LEU A 15 -8.12 -22.80 1.17
N GLN A 16 -7.05 -22.77 1.95
CA GLN A 16 -6.25 -21.56 2.13
C GLN A 16 -4.82 -21.82 2.57
N PHE A 17 -3.96 -20.85 2.32
CA PHE A 17 -2.61 -20.76 2.86
C PHE A 17 -2.64 -19.94 4.15
N VAL A 18 -2.06 -20.49 5.20
CA VAL A 18 -1.93 -19.86 6.51
C VAL A 18 -0.49 -19.45 6.70
N VAL A 19 -0.25 -18.16 6.87
CA VAL A 19 1.05 -17.62 7.27
C VAL A 19 1.10 -17.59 8.78
N ASN A 20 2.12 -18.22 9.35
CA ASN A 20 2.35 -18.25 10.78
C ASN A 20 3.68 -17.55 11.12
N LYS A 21 3.76 -16.90 12.27
CA LYS A 21 4.99 -16.33 12.83
C LYS A 21 5.39 -17.08 14.09
N LYS A 22 6.68 -17.30 14.24
CA LYS A 22 7.27 -17.83 15.47
C LYS A 22 7.05 -16.83 16.59
N THR A 23 6.53 -17.30 17.71
CA THR A 23 6.29 -16.47 18.88
C THR A 23 6.47 -17.29 20.14
N THR A 24 6.69 -16.62 21.26
CA THR A 24 6.82 -17.27 22.57
C THR A 24 5.48 -17.19 23.29
N ILE A 25 5.03 -18.29 23.89
CA ILE A 25 3.82 -18.30 24.70
C ILE A 25 4.02 -17.40 25.93
N LYS A 26 3.25 -16.32 25.99
CA LYS A 26 3.14 -15.43 27.15
C LYS A 26 2.11 -15.98 28.15
N LYS A 27 2.26 -15.60 29.42
CA LYS A 27 1.30 -15.93 30.48
C LYS A 27 -0.06 -15.31 30.14
N SER A 28 -1.10 -16.13 30.15
CA SER A 28 -2.50 -15.70 30.03
C SER A 28 -3.38 -16.51 30.99
N ARG A 29 -4.63 -16.08 31.19
CA ARG A 29 -5.61 -16.79 32.04
C ARG A 29 -5.83 -18.25 31.63
N PHE A 30 -5.65 -18.59 30.36
CA PHE A 30 -5.90 -19.93 29.79
C PHE A 30 -4.62 -20.71 29.49
N THR A 31 -3.45 -20.13 29.78
CA THR A 31 -2.17 -20.75 29.46
C THR A 31 -1.70 -21.60 30.64
N LYS A 32 -1.54 -22.91 30.42
CA LYS A 32 -0.92 -23.80 31.42
C LYS A 32 0.52 -23.35 31.69
N ALA A 33 0.93 -23.35 32.96
CA ALA A 33 2.26 -22.88 33.38
C ALA A 33 3.40 -23.60 32.64
N GLU A 34 3.23 -24.89 32.36
CA GLU A 34 4.17 -25.75 31.62
C GLU A 34 4.45 -25.30 30.17
N ASN A 35 3.62 -24.42 29.61
CA ASN A 35 3.74 -23.97 28.22
C ASN A 35 4.27 -22.55 28.09
N ILE A 36 4.39 -21.80 29.19
CA ILE A 36 4.94 -20.44 29.17
C ILE A 36 6.42 -20.53 28.76
N GLY A 37 6.84 -19.67 27.83
CA GLY A 37 8.22 -19.67 27.33
C GLY A 37 8.49 -20.65 26.18
N LYS A 38 7.54 -21.53 25.82
CA LYS A 38 7.69 -22.39 24.64
C LYS A 38 7.48 -21.61 23.36
N GLU A 39 8.29 -21.91 22.35
CA GLU A 39 8.16 -21.38 21.00
C GLU A 39 7.02 -22.09 20.27
N VAL A 40 6.13 -21.31 19.67
CA VAL A 40 5.02 -21.80 18.86
C VAL A 40 4.87 -20.94 17.62
N PHE A 41 4.38 -21.55 16.54
CA PHE A 41 3.92 -20.81 15.37
C PHE A 41 2.46 -20.40 15.57
N LYS A 42 2.18 -19.10 15.46
CA LYS A 42 0.81 -18.58 15.50
C LYS A 42 0.40 -18.01 14.15
N PRO A 43 -0.86 -18.21 13.71
CA PRO A 43 -1.34 -17.64 12.47
C PRO A 43 -1.36 -16.11 12.56
N ILE A 44 -0.85 -15.46 11.51
CA ILE A 44 -0.85 -14.00 11.34
C ILE A 44 -1.64 -13.56 10.10
N ALA A 45 -1.83 -14.46 9.13
CA ALA A 45 -2.63 -14.20 7.94
C ALA A 45 -3.20 -15.48 7.34
N TYR A 46 -4.35 -15.32 6.68
CA TYR A 46 -5.00 -16.33 5.86
C TYR A 46 -5.07 -15.79 4.43
N CYS A 47 -4.65 -16.59 3.46
CA CYS A 47 -4.51 -16.19 2.07
C CYS A 47 -5.13 -17.23 1.15
N THR A 48 -5.90 -16.80 0.16
CA THR A 48 -6.52 -17.68 -0.83
C THR A 48 -5.53 -18.19 -1.88
N ALA A 49 -4.38 -17.52 -2.03
CA ALA A 49 -3.34 -17.87 -2.99
C ALA A 49 -1.95 -17.90 -2.33
N PHE A 50 -1.08 -18.78 -2.82
CA PHE A 50 0.27 -18.95 -2.32
C PHE A 50 1.13 -17.68 -2.50
N GLU A 51 1.01 -16.99 -3.64
CA GLU A 51 1.73 -15.74 -3.88
C GLU A 51 1.37 -14.64 -2.87
N SER A 52 0.11 -14.56 -2.47
CA SER A 52 -0.33 -13.62 -1.44
C SER A 52 0.30 -13.94 -0.09
N ALA A 53 0.40 -15.23 0.26
CA ALA A 53 1.07 -15.67 1.47
C ALA A 53 2.57 -15.32 1.46
N LEU A 54 3.23 -15.45 0.30
CA LEU A 54 4.63 -15.04 0.13
C LEU A 54 4.82 -13.51 0.23
N LYS A 55 3.95 -12.72 -0.39
CA LYS A 55 3.99 -11.24 -0.34
C LYS A 55 3.72 -10.71 1.07
N PHE A 56 2.97 -11.45 1.89
CA PHE A 56 2.65 -11.03 3.26
C PHE A 56 3.89 -10.96 4.16
N ILE A 57 4.84 -11.89 4.03
CA ILE A 57 6.02 -11.97 4.90
C ILE A 57 6.86 -10.68 4.88
N PRO A 58 7.35 -10.18 3.73
CA PRO A 58 8.10 -8.93 3.72
C PRO A 58 7.25 -7.74 4.14
N GLN A 59 5.94 -7.73 3.88
CA GLN A 59 5.04 -6.67 4.37
C GLN A 59 4.96 -6.65 5.90
N ASP A 60 4.88 -7.81 6.54
CA ASP A 60 4.90 -7.94 8.00
C ASP A 60 6.23 -7.42 8.57
N VAL A 61 7.36 -7.83 7.99
CA VAL A 61 8.69 -7.37 8.41
C VAL A 61 8.82 -5.84 8.33
N LEU A 62 8.40 -5.25 7.21
CA LEU A 62 8.46 -3.80 7.01
C LEU A 62 7.52 -3.05 7.95
N ARG A 63 6.31 -3.58 8.22
CA ARG A 63 5.33 -2.96 9.12
C ARG A 63 5.70 -3.08 10.59
N CYS A 64 6.45 -4.11 10.98
CA CYS A 64 6.93 -4.26 12.35
C CYS A 64 8.17 -3.39 12.66
N ASN A 65 8.68 -2.64 11.68
CA ASN A 65 9.79 -1.72 11.90
C ASN A 65 9.25 -0.31 12.14
N ASP A 66 9.44 0.19 13.36
CA ASP A 66 8.92 1.50 13.81
C ASP A 66 9.44 2.66 12.96
N GLU A 67 10.71 2.62 12.52
CA GLU A 67 11.29 3.67 11.68
C GLU A 67 10.61 3.71 10.29
N ILE A 68 10.34 2.55 9.70
CA ILE A 68 9.63 2.43 8.43
C ILE A 68 8.18 2.93 8.55
N LEU A 69 7.51 2.65 9.67
CA LEU A 69 6.17 3.18 9.94
C LEU A 69 6.18 4.71 9.96
N VAL A 70 7.11 5.32 10.70
CA VAL A 70 7.26 6.79 10.76
C VAL A 70 7.53 7.37 9.37
N ILE A 71 8.38 6.73 8.56
CA ILE A 71 8.65 7.16 7.18
C ILE A 71 7.38 7.08 6.33
N SER A 72 6.62 5.99 6.42
CA SER A 72 5.36 5.81 5.70
C SER A 72 4.33 6.88 6.04
N GLU A 73 4.17 7.21 7.33
CA GLU A 73 3.25 8.24 7.80
C GLU A 73 3.63 9.63 7.27
N LYS A 74 4.92 9.99 7.32
CA LYS A 74 5.41 11.26 6.77
C LYS A 74 5.20 11.36 5.26
N LEU A 75 5.38 10.26 4.52
CA LEU A 75 5.12 10.23 3.08
C LEU A 75 3.62 10.44 2.77
N GLU A 76 2.72 9.87 3.55
CA GLU A 76 1.28 10.12 3.39
C GLU A 76 0.90 11.57 3.70
N GLN A 77 1.51 12.18 4.72
CA GLN A 77 1.33 13.62 4.98
C GLN A 77 1.78 14.48 3.80
N ILE A 78 2.95 14.20 3.22
CA ILE A 78 3.46 14.91 2.04
C ILE A 78 2.50 14.74 0.84
N LYS A 79 1.98 13.53 0.60
CA LYS A 79 0.98 13.32 -0.46
C LYS A 79 -0.30 14.12 -0.22
N GLY A 80 -0.75 14.22 1.04
CA GLY A 80 -1.87 15.07 1.43
C GLY A 80 -1.63 16.53 1.04
N ILE A 81 -0.49 17.09 1.45
CA ILE A 81 -0.09 18.47 1.14
C ILE A 81 -0.02 18.69 -0.38
N ILE A 82 0.57 17.76 -1.14
CA ILE A 82 0.66 17.88 -2.61
C ILE A 82 -0.74 17.96 -3.25
N LYS A 83 -1.73 17.25 -2.72
CA LYS A 83 -3.11 17.31 -3.24
C LYS A 83 -3.80 18.65 -2.94
N GLU A 84 -3.40 19.34 -1.89
CA GLU A 84 -3.92 20.66 -1.52
C GLU A 84 -3.28 21.79 -2.34
N ILE A 85 -2.14 21.54 -2.99
CA ILE A 85 -1.52 22.51 -3.90
C ILE A 85 -2.48 22.76 -5.07
N PRO A 86 -2.85 24.03 -5.36
CA PRO A 86 -3.70 24.37 -6.49
C PRO A 86 -3.12 23.79 -7.79
N GLN A 87 -3.90 22.94 -8.45
CA GLN A 87 -3.54 22.45 -9.77
C GLN A 87 -3.50 23.65 -10.73
N PRO A 88 -2.52 23.72 -11.65
CA PRO A 88 -2.45 24.80 -12.63
C PRO A 88 -3.77 24.85 -13.42
N ILE A 89 -4.43 26.00 -13.37
CA ILE A 89 -5.65 26.26 -14.13
C ILE A 89 -5.26 26.17 -15.61
N LYS A 90 -5.84 25.22 -16.35
CA LYS A 90 -5.76 25.21 -17.81
C LYS A 90 -6.56 26.40 -18.32
N ILE A 91 -5.87 27.48 -18.65
CA ILE A 91 -6.47 28.61 -19.36
C ILE A 91 -6.45 28.23 -20.85
N GLU A 92 -7.60 27.81 -21.38
CA GLU A 92 -7.79 27.72 -22.82
C GLU A 92 -7.92 29.14 -23.36
N VAL A 93 -6.86 29.63 -24.01
CA VAL A 93 -6.87 30.94 -24.65
C VAL A 93 -7.61 30.80 -25.98
N GLU A 94 -8.86 31.25 -26.03
CA GLU A 94 -9.57 31.42 -27.30
C GLU A 94 -8.82 32.44 -28.16
N LYS A 95 -8.38 31.99 -29.35
CA LYS A 95 -7.77 32.88 -30.34
C LYS A 95 -8.83 33.86 -30.85
N ILE A 96 -8.75 35.11 -30.42
CA ILE A 96 -9.51 36.21 -31.03
C ILE A 96 -8.94 36.44 -32.43
N VAL A 97 -9.68 36.04 -33.46
CA VAL A 97 -9.35 36.33 -34.87
C VAL A 97 -9.93 37.71 -35.20
N TYR A 98 -9.06 38.71 -35.37
CA TYR A 98 -9.46 39.99 -35.95
C TYR A 98 -9.69 39.81 -37.47
N ARG A 99 -10.90 40.13 -37.94
CA ARG A 99 -11.18 40.29 -39.38
C ARG A 99 -10.84 41.71 -39.77
N ASP A 100 -9.75 41.87 -40.53
CA ASP A 100 -9.47 43.12 -41.23
C ASP A 100 -10.56 43.35 -42.29
N LYS A 101 -11.36 44.41 -42.11
CA LYS A 101 -12.21 44.94 -43.19
C LYS A 101 -11.28 45.67 -44.16
N LYS A 102 -10.83 44.98 -45.22
CA LYS A 102 -10.30 45.68 -46.39
C LYS A 102 -11.45 46.40 -47.07
N ASN A 103 -11.31 47.71 -47.15
CA ASN A 103 -12.07 48.60 -48.02
C ASN A 103 -11.90 48.14 -49.47
N GLU A 104 -12.97 47.67 -50.10
CA GLU A 104 -13.07 47.68 -51.57
C GLU A 104 -13.79 48.98 -51.93
N GLY A 105 -12.97 49.99 -52.24
CA GLY A 105 -13.38 51.22 -52.88
C GLY A 105 -13.66 50.98 -54.37
N GLU A 106 -14.59 51.78 -54.86
CA GLU A 106 -15.12 51.92 -56.22
C GLU A 106 -14.06 52.20 -57.30
N GLU A 107 -14.24 51.60 -58.48
CA GLU A 107 -13.97 52.14 -59.83
C GLU A 107 -15.11 51.55 -60.69
N ILE A 108 -16.26 52.21 -60.90
CA ILE A 108 -16.60 53.27 -61.89
C ILE A 108 -16.02 53.01 -63.29
N ASP A 109 -16.94 52.86 -64.25
CA ASP A 109 -16.82 52.52 -65.68
C ASP A 109 -15.70 53.23 -66.48
#